data_AF-A0AAV4EZT5-F1
#
_entry.id   AF-A0AAV4EZT5-F1
#
_cell.length_a   1.000
_cell.length_b   1.000
_cell.length_c   1.000
_cell.angle_alpha   90.00
_cell.angle_beta   90.00
_cell.angle_gamma   90.00
#
_symmetry.space_group_name_H-M   'P 1'
#
loop_
_entity.id
_entity.type
_entity.pdbx_description
1 polymer ?
#
loop_
_entity_poly.entity_id
_entity_poly.type
_entity_poly.pdbx_seq_one_letter_code
_entity_poly.pdbx_strand_id
1 'polypeptide(L)'
;RGRPLKLLIMSATLRVEDFTSQSLFKYATPPPIVKVEARQFPVTVHFNKKTQEDYVTEAYKKVCKLHRTLPEGGILVFVTGQQEVHTLCRKLRRMFPYIEGHVTVDEGKRESRRMRKKKEEKLQEEKSKQIELPKIDLSSGNHNNNNDDEVPYFEALATMSLHNS
;
A
#
# COMPACT_ATOMS: atom_id res chain seq x y z
N ARG A 1 -8.28 42.38 12.57
CA ARG A 1 -8.66 42.01 11.18
C ARG A 1 -7.87 40.77 10.80
N GLY A 2 -8.54 39.65 10.51
CA GLY A 2 -7.89 38.41 10.08
C GLY A 2 -7.54 38.44 8.59
N ARG A 3 -6.47 37.74 8.20
CA ARG A 3 -6.16 37.51 6.78
C ARG A 3 -7.21 36.53 6.20
N PRO A 4 -7.69 36.73 4.96
CA PRO A 4 -8.65 35.82 4.35
C PRO A 4 -8.06 34.42 4.14
N LEU A 5 -8.86 33.38 4.38
CA LEU A 5 -8.50 31.98 4.10
C LEU A 5 -8.47 31.74 2.59
N LYS A 6 -7.42 31.09 2.11
CA LYS A 6 -7.33 30.60 0.72
C LYS A 6 -7.57 29.09 0.74
N LEU A 7 -8.57 28.63 -0.01
CA LEU A 7 -8.96 27.22 -0.12
C LEU A 7 -8.66 26.72 -1.53
N LEU A 8 -7.93 25.60 -1.64
CA LEU A 8 -7.71 24.87 -2.88
C LEU A 8 -8.35 23.49 -2.75
N ILE A 9 -9.26 23.17 -3.67
CA ILE A 9 -9.88 21.84 -3.76
C ILE A 9 -9.20 21.09 -4.90
N MET A 10 -8.58 19.96 -4.58
CA MET A 10 -7.98 19.06 -5.56
C MET A 10 -8.82 17.79 -5.66
N SER A 11 -9.15 17.36 -6.87
CA SER A 11 -9.85 16.10 -7.13
C SER A 11 -8.99 15.17 -7.98
N ALA A 12 -9.11 13.86 -7.73
CA ALA A 12 -8.49 12.84 -8.56
C ALA A 12 -9.37 12.46 -9.77
N THR A 13 -10.68 12.70 -9.67
CA THR A 13 -11.65 12.42 -10.74
C THR A 13 -12.09 13.72 -11.41
N LEU A 14 -12.36 13.64 -12.71
CA LEU A 14 -12.78 14.79 -13.54
C LEU A 14 -14.22 15.27 -13.27
N ARG A 15 -14.91 14.73 -12.25
CA ARG A 15 -16.27 15.17 -11.92
C ARG A 15 -16.22 16.48 -11.13
N VAL A 16 -15.88 17.55 -11.84
CA VAL A 16 -15.74 18.89 -11.27
C VAL A 16 -17.11 19.55 -11.07
N GLU A 17 -18.14 19.03 -11.74
CA GLU A 17 -19.51 19.55 -11.71
C GLU A 17 -20.09 19.57 -10.29
N ASP A 18 -19.77 18.54 -9.48
CA ASP A 18 -20.23 18.45 -8.10
C ASP A 18 -19.74 19.66 -7.28
N PHE A 19 -18.50 20.11 -7.53
CA PHE A 19 -17.86 21.23 -6.82
C PHE A 19 -18.22 22.62 -7.37
N THR A 20 -18.58 22.71 -8.65
CA THR A 20 -19.05 23.97 -9.25
C THR A 20 -20.55 24.17 -9.16
N SER A 21 -21.31 23.10 -8.93
CA SER A 21 -22.74 23.20 -8.70
C SER A 21 -23.00 23.92 -7.38
N GLN A 22 -24.10 24.69 -7.33
CA GLN A 22 -24.51 25.41 -6.12
C GLN A 22 -25.04 24.48 -5.00
N SER A 23 -24.96 23.15 -5.19
CA SER A 23 -25.46 22.17 -4.24
C SER A 23 -24.55 22.02 -3.02
N LEU A 24 -23.23 21.96 -3.22
CA LEU A 24 -22.24 21.83 -2.15
C LEU A 24 -21.82 23.18 -1.58
N PHE A 25 -21.66 24.18 -2.45
CA PHE A 25 -21.25 25.51 -2.04
C PHE A 25 -22.11 26.58 -2.69
N LYS A 26 -22.76 27.38 -1.84
CA LYS A 26 -23.58 28.52 -2.29
C LYS A 26 -22.67 29.70 -2.60
N TYR A 27 -22.04 29.67 -3.76
CA TYR A 27 -21.27 30.80 -4.27
C TYR A 27 -22.08 31.59 -5.30
N ALA A 28 -21.97 32.92 -5.27
CA ALA A 28 -22.56 33.79 -6.29
C ALA A 28 -21.90 33.57 -7.67
N THR A 29 -20.64 33.13 -7.69
CA THR A 29 -19.89 32.78 -8.90
C THR A 29 -19.19 31.43 -8.70
N PRO A 30 -19.23 30.51 -9.68
CA PRO A 30 -18.50 29.25 -9.59
C PRO A 30 -16.99 29.48 -9.44
N PRO A 31 -16.28 28.66 -8.65
CA PRO A 31 -14.84 28.78 -8.51
C PRO A 31 -14.13 28.45 -9.84
N PRO A 32 -12.96 29.07 -10.12
CA PRO A 32 -12.20 28.77 -11.32
C PRO A 32 -11.68 27.33 -11.30
N ILE A 33 -11.77 26.65 -12.45
CA ILE A 33 -11.29 25.28 -12.62
C ILE A 33 -9.94 25.31 -13.35
N VAL A 34 -8.95 24.62 -12.79
CA VAL A 34 -7.67 24.36 -13.45
C VAL A 34 -7.62 22.88 -13.81
N LYS A 35 -7.60 22.56 -15.11
CA LYS A 35 -7.46 21.19 -15.59
C LYS A 35 -5.99 20.89 -15.85
N VAL A 36 -5.44 19.92 -15.13
CA VAL A 36 -4.10 19.41 -15.35
C VAL A 36 -4.22 18.11 -16.13
N GLU A 37 -3.80 18.13 -17.40
CA GLU A 37 -3.82 16.92 -18.24
C GLU A 37 -2.73 15.94 -17.77
N ALA A 38 -3.15 14.72 -17.44
CA ALA A 38 -2.23 13.64 -17.09
C ALA A 38 -1.87 12.81 -18.34
N ARG A 39 -0.68 12.21 -18.34
CA ARG A 39 -0.33 11.21 -19.35
C ARG A 39 -1.20 9.98 -19.15
N GLN A 40 -1.89 9.56 -20.22
CA GLN A 40 -2.64 8.32 -20.23
C GLN A 40 -1.88 7.25 -21.00
N PHE A 41 -1.93 6.02 -20.48
CA PHE A 41 -1.50 4.83 -21.19
C PHE A 41 -2.75 4.02 -21.57
N PRO A 42 -2.82 3.46 -22.79
CA PRO A 42 -3.98 2.69 -23.20
C PRO A 42 -4.13 1.45 -22.30
N VAL A 43 -5.35 1.20 -21.84
CA VAL A 43 -5.70 0.03 -21.03
C VAL A 43 -6.72 -0.79 -21.80
N THR A 44 -6.39 -2.05 -22.09
CA THR A 44 -7.33 -2.98 -22.73
C THR A 44 -8.18 -3.67 -21.66
N VAL A 45 -9.51 -3.55 -21.78
CA VAL A 45 -10.45 -4.15 -20.84
C VAL A 45 -10.91 -5.51 -21.34
N HIS A 46 -10.81 -6.53 -20.50
CA HIS A 46 -11.26 -7.89 -20.81
C HIS A 46 -12.33 -8.35 -19.83
N PHE A 47 -13.50 -8.72 -20.34
CA PHE A 47 -14.61 -9.24 -19.55
C PHE A 47 -14.71 -10.76 -19.64
N ASN A 48 -15.07 -11.42 -18.53
CA ASN A 48 -15.47 -12.81 -18.56
C ASN A 48 -16.86 -12.94 -19.20
N LYS A 49 -17.10 -14.02 -19.96
CA LYS A 49 -18.40 -14.28 -20.60
C LYS A 49 -19.56 -14.44 -19.60
N LYS A 50 -19.26 -14.92 -18.39
CA LYS A 50 -20.22 -15.17 -17.31
C LYS A 50 -19.62 -14.72 -15.99
N THR A 51 -20.45 -14.11 -15.14
CA THR A 51 -20.11 -13.80 -13.75
C THR A 51 -20.12 -15.07 -12.92
N GLN A 52 -19.02 -15.36 -12.24
CA GLN A 52 -18.89 -16.52 -11.37
C GLN A 52 -19.19 -16.11 -9.94
N GLU A 53 -19.86 -16.97 -9.18
CA GLU A 53 -20.21 -16.71 -7.79
C GLU A 53 -18.94 -16.66 -6.89
N ASP A 54 -18.05 -17.65 -7.06
CA ASP A 54 -16.74 -17.65 -6.39
C ASP A 54 -15.71 -16.83 -7.20
N TYR A 55 -15.82 -15.51 -7.09
CA TYR A 55 -14.91 -14.58 -7.75
C TYR A 55 -13.47 -14.68 -7.23
N VAL A 56 -13.25 -15.12 -5.98
CA VAL A 56 -11.91 -15.24 -5.39
C VAL A 56 -11.14 -16.39 -6.04
N THR A 57 -11.79 -17.54 -6.23
CA THR A 57 -11.18 -18.68 -6.94
C THR A 57 -10.95 -18.36 -8.42
N GLU A 58 -11.84 -17.61 -9.06
CA GLU A 58 -11.66 -17.20 -10.45
C GLU A 58 -10.56 -16.14 -10.63
N ALA A 59 -10.43 -15.21 -9.69
CA ALA A 59 -9.32 -14.28 -9.62
C ALA A 59 -7.99 -15.04 -9.50
N TYR A 60 -7.91 -16.03 -8.61
CA TYR A 60 -6.75 -16.91 -8.48
C TYR A 60 -6.39 -17.60 -9.81
N LYS A 61 -7.37 -18.23 -10.48
CA LYS A 61 -7.14 -18.88 -11.79
C LYS A 61 -6.66 -17.88 -12.83
N LYS A 62 -7.24 -16.67 -12.86
CA LYS A 62 -6.85 -15.62 -13.81
C LYS A 62 -5.42 -15.16 -13.56
N VAL A 63 -5.04 -14.91 -12.30
CA VAL A 63 -3.66 -14.52 -11.93
C VAL A 63 -2.67 -15.59 -12.36
N CYS A 64 -2.93 -16.86 -12.04
CA CYS A 64 -2.07 -17.97 -12.45
C CYS A 64 -1.92 -18.06 -13.97
N LYS A 65 -3.00 -17.83 -14.72
CA LYS A 65 -2.96 -17.79 -16.18
C LYS A 65 -2.12 -16.62 -16.67
N LEU A 66 -2.41 -15.40 -16.22
CA LEU A 66 -1.72 -14.18 -16.63
C LEU A 66 -0.22 -14.28 -16.36
N HIS A 67 0.15 -14.71 -15.16
CA HIS A 67 1.56 -14.88 -14.78
C HIS A 67 2.29 -15.84 -15.73
N ARG A 68 1.66 -16.93 -16.19
CA ARG A 68 2.32 -17.89 -17.11
C ARG A 68 2.35 -17.46 -18.57
N THR A 69 1.44 -16.58 -19.00
CA THR A 69 1.22 -16.31 -20.43
C THR A 69 1.62 -14.90 -20.87
N LEU A 70 1.67 -13.94 -19.94
CA LEU A 70 1.99 -12.56 -20.25
C LEU A 70 3.47 -12.27 -19.96
N PRO A 71 4.06 -11.27 -20.65
CA PRO A 71 5.40 -10.78 -20.33
C PRO A 71 5.47 -10.22 -18.91
N GLU A 72 6.70 -9.97 -18.45
CA GLU A 72 6.98 -9.47 -17.10
C GLU A 72 6.19 -8.19 -16.77
N GLY A 73 5.67 -8.14 -15.55
CA GLY A 73 4.88 -7.03 -15.04
C GLY A 73 4.19 -7.38 -13.73
N GLY A 74 3.70 -6.35 -13.03
CA GLY A 74 2.91 -6.54 -11.81
C GLY A 74 1.46 -6.90 -12.11
N ILE A 75 0.87 -7.76 -11.28
CA ILE A 75 -0.57 -8.06 -11.31
C ILE A 75 -1.21 -7.47 -10.06
N LEU A 76 -2.14 -6.53 -10.24
CA LEU A 76 -2.96 -5.98 -9.16
C LEU A 76 -4.33 -6.66 -9.14
N VAL A 77 -4.71 -7.24 -8.01
CA VAL A 77 -5.98 -7.94 -7.81
C VAL A 77 -6.79 -7.24 -6.74
N PHE A 78 -8.06 -6.95 -7.03
CA PHE A 78 -9.00 -6.38 -6.07
C PHE A 78 -9.92 -7.48 -5.52
N VAL A 79 -9.99 -7.57 -4.20
CA VAL A 79 -10.93 -8.43 -3.44
C VAL A 79 -11.54 -7.59 -2.32
N THR A 80 -12.63 -8.04 -1.71
CA THR A 80 -13.44 -7.20 -0.82
C THR A 80 -13.06 -7.34 0.65
N GLY A 81 -12.57 -8.51 1.07
CA GLY A 81 -12.29 -8.83 2.46
C GLY A 81 -10.84 -9.20 2.76
N GLN A 82 -10.38 -8.88 3.97
CA GLN A 82 -9.04 -9.24 4.44
C GLN A 82 -8.81 -10.77 4.44
N GLN A 83 -9.82 -11.56 4.80
CA GLN A 83 -9.73 -13.02 4.76
C GLN A 83 -9.50 -13.54 3.34
N GLU A 84 -10.11 -12.90 2.33
CA GLU A 84 -9.96 -13.24 0.92
C GLU A 84 -8.54 -12.90 0.44
N VAL A 85 -8.01 -11.73 0.84
CA VAL A 85 -6.62 -11.34 0.58
C VAL A 85 -5.67 -12.41 1.11
N HIS A 86 -5.78 -12.78 2.39
CA HIS A 86 -4.91 -13.77 3.02
C HIS A 86 -4.99 -15.13 2.34
N THR A 87 -6.21 -15.56 1.98
CA THR A 87 -6.45 -16.83 1.28
C THR A 87 -5.80 -16.83 -0.10
N LEU A 88 -5.99 -15.76 -0.87
CA LEU A 88 -5.43 -15.62 -2.22
C LEU A 88 -3.89 -15.57 -2.17
N CYS A 89 -3.31 -14.74 -1.30
CA CYS A 89 -1.86 -14.65 -1.11
C CYS A 89 -1.26 -15.99 -0.68
N ARG A 90 -1.93 -16.75 0.18
CA ARG A 90 -1.47 -18.08 0.61
C ARG A 90 -1.51 -19.08 -0.55
N LYS A 91 -2.58 -19.09 -1.36
CA LYS A 91 -2.68 -19.95 -2.56
C LYS A 91 -1.60 -19.60 -3.59
N LEU A 92 -1.40 -18.31 -3.87
CA LEU A 92 -0.41 -17.84 -4.86
C LEU A 92 1.03 -18.16 -4.43
N ARG A 93 1.41 -17.88 -3.17
CA ARG A 93 2.75 -18.23 -2.66
C ARG A 93 3.04 -19.73 -2.69
N ARG A 94 2.01 -20.56 -2.50
CA ARG A 94 2.14 -22.02 -2.63
C ARG A 94 2.29 -22.46 -4.09
N MET A 95 1.61 -21.79 -5.01
CA MET A 95 1.66 -22.10 -6.45
C MET A 95 2.96 -21.63 -7.10
N PHE A 96 3.48 -20.48 -6.67
CA PHE A 96 4.71 -19.85 -7.16
C PHE A 96 5.64 -19.60 -5.97
N PRO A 97 6.27 -20.67 -5.44
CA PRO A 97 7.22 -20.53 -4.35
C PRO A 97 8.42 -19.72 -4.83
N TYR A 98 8.85 -18.76 -4.01
CA TYR A 98 10.07 -18.02 -4.28
C TYR A 98 11.27 -18.95 -4.06
N ILE A 99 12.09 -19.14 -5.09
CA ILE A 99 13.36 -19.87 -4.97
C ILE A 99 14.44 -18.81 -4.70
N GLU A 100 15.00 -18.83 -3.50
CA GLU A 100 16.14 -17.96 -3.16
C GLU A 100 17.33 -18.28 -4.09
N GLY A 101 17.66 -17.34 -4.98
CA GLY A 101 18.77 -17.49 -5.92
C GLY A 101 18.74 -16.56 -7.14
N HIS A 102 17.60 -15.97 -7.49
CA HIS A 102 17.49 -15.07 -8.64
C HIS A 102 17.32 -13.60 -8.21
N VAL A 103 18.40 -12.99 -7.70
CA VAL A 103 18.43 -11.56 -7.36
C VAL A 103 18.78 -10.77 -8.62
N THR A 104 17.86 -9.93 -9.10
CA THR A 104 18.29 -8.76 -9.86
C THR A 104 19.08 -7.88 -8.90
N VAL A 105 20.33 -7.60 -9.26
CA VAL A 105 21.38 -6.96 -8.42
C VAL A 105 20.94 -5.64 -7.75
N ASP A 106 19.80 -5.07 -8.15
CA ASP A 106 19.28 -3.79 -7.70
C ASP A 106 18.43 -3.85 -6.40
N GLU A 107 17.58 -4.88 -6.21
CA GLU A 107 16.70 -4.93 -5.03
C GLU A 107 17.44 -5.31 -3.74
N GLY A 108 18.35 -6.29 -3.81
CA GLY A 108 19.18 -6.69 -2.67
C GLY A 108 20.08 -5.56 -2.15
N LYS A 109 20.52 -4.66 -3.05
CA LYS A 109 21.25 -3.43 -2.68
C LYS A 109 20.38 -2.43 -1.93
N ARG A 110 19.11 -2.27 -2.33
CA ARG A 110 18.17 -1.34 -1.67
C ARG A 110 17.81 -1.81 -0.27
N GLU A 111 17.58 -3.09 -0.08
CA GLU A 111 17.26 -3.66 1.23
C GLU A 111 18.47 -3.60 2.20
N SER A 112 19.66 -3.95 1.70
CA SER A 112 20.90 -3.82 2.47
C SER A 112 21.18 -2.38 2.90
N ARG A 113 20.90 -1.38 2.04
CA ARG A 113 21.03 0.04 2.38
C ARG A 113 19.98 0.49 3.41
N ARG A 114 18.74 0.02 3.29
CA ARG A 114 17.66 0.33 4.26
C ARG A 114 17.96 -0.25 5.64
N MET A 115 18.41 -1.50 5.71
CA MET A 115 18.79 -2.13 6.98
C MET A 115 19.97 -1.42 7.64
N ARG A 116 20.97 -0.99 6.86
CA ARG A 116 22.13 -0.24 7.37
C ARG A 116 21.72 1.12 7.94
N LYS A 117 20.84 1.86 7.24
CA LYS A 117 20.31 3.15 7.72
C LYS A 117 19.49 3.00 9.01
N LYS A 118 18.62 1.99 9.09
CA LYS A 118 17.79 1.73 10.28
C LYS A 118 18.63 1.32 11.49
N LYS A 119 19.74 0.60 11.28
CA LYS A 119 20.69 0.23 12.33
C LYS A 119 21.48 1.43 12.86
N GLU A 120 21.87 2.35 11.98
CA GLU A 120 22.56 3.59 12.36
C GLU A 120 21.65 4.53 13.17
N GLU A 121 20.39 4.70 12.76
CA GLU A 121 19.40 5.51 13.48
C GLU A 121 19.12 4.94 14.89
N LYS A 122 18.98 3.62 15.01
CA LYS A 122 18.75 2.95 16.30
C LYS A 122 19.94 3.08 17.26
N LEU A 123 21.17 2.98 16.74
CA LEU A 123 22.39 3.15 17.54
C LEU A 123 22.56 4.60 18.03
N GLN A 124 22.11 5.58 17.24
CA GLN A 124 22.13 6.99 17.62
C GLN A 124 21.11 7.28 18.73
N GLU A 125 19.93 6.66 18.66
CA GLU A 125 18.89 6.78 19.68
C GLU A 125 19.25 6.09 21.00
N GLU A 126 19.97 4.96 20.94
CA GLU A 126 20.47 4.28 22.14
C GLU A 126 21.60 5.08 22.83
N LYS A 127 22.46 5.76 22.07
CA LYS A 127 23.52 6.63 22.62
C LYS A 127 22.97 7.89 23.28
N SER A 128 21.89 8.47 22.77
CA SER A 128 21.28 9.65 23.39
C SER A 128 20.55 9.34 24.70
N LYS A 129 20.05 8.10 24.86
CA LYS A 129 19.38 7.64 26.09
C LYS A 129 20.34 7.28 27.25
N GLN A 130 21.64 7.13 26.99
CA GLN A 130 22.62 6.74 28.02
C GLN A 130 23.23 7.90 28.84
N ILE A 131 22.88 9.17 28.57
CA ILE A 131 23.53 10.33 29.21
C ILE A 131 22.75 10.94 30.38
N GLU A 132 21.53 10.50 30.70
CA GLU A 132 20.78 11.04 31.87
C GLU A 132 20.40 9.96 32.89
N LEU A 133 20.89 10.10 34.12
CA LEU A 133 20.42 9.37 35.32
C LEU A 133 20.19 10.35 36.48
N PRO A 134 18.99 10.30 37.10
CA PRO A 134 18.87 10.43 38.55
C PRO A 134 18.25 9.17 39.20
N LYS A 135 18.41 9.11 40.53
CA LYS A 135 18.45 7.92 41.40
C LYS A 135 17.09 7.31 41.82
N ILE A 136 17.02 5.98 41.78
CA ILE A 136 16.49 4.95 42.73
C ILE A 136 15.24 5.26 43.60
N ASP A 137 14.20 4.41 43.53
CA ASP A 137 13.79 3.50 44.62
C ASP A 137 12.92 2.30 44.14
N LEU A 138 13.10 1.16 44.79
CA LEU A 138 12.53 -0.16 44.52
C LEU A 138 11.35 -0.44 45.46
N SER A 139 10.15 -0.73 44.93
CA SER A 139 9.30 -1.77 45.53
C SER A 139 8.24 -2.34 44.58
N SER A 140 8.21 -3.68 44.54
CA SER A 140 7.04 -4.56 44.35
C SER A 140 6.39 -4.72 42.95
N GLY A 141 6.41 -5.98 42.46
CA GLY A 141 5.20 -6.57 41.87
C GLY A 141 5.23 -7.08 40.42
N ASN A 142 5.96 -8.17 40.17
CA ASN A 142 5.79 -9.27 39.22
C ASN A 142 4.69 -9.26 38.08
N HIS A 143 5.17 -9.54 36.85
CA HIS A 143 4.63 -10.37 35.73
C HIS A 143 3.17 -10.23 35.25
N ASN A 144 2.97 -9.90 33.95
CA ASN A 144 2.94 -10.89 32.87
C ASN A 144 2.81 -10.27 31.47
N ASN A 145 3.51 -10.90 30.53
CA ASN A 145 3.51 -10.63 29.09
C ASN A 145 2.16 -10.97 28.44
N ASN A 146 1.77 -10.16 27.44
CA ASN A 146 1.32 -10.58 26.10
C ASN A 146 0.94 -9.31 25.32
N ASN A 147 1.89 -8.78 24.56
CA ASN A 147 1.58 -7.80 23.52
C ASN A 147 1.38 -8.58 22.22
N ASP A 148 0.12 -8.63 21.79
CA ASP A 148 -0.22 -8.89 20.40
C ASP A 148 0.42 -7.78 19.56
N ASP A 149 1.40 -8.15 18.72
CA ASP A 149 2.02 -7.23 17.77
C ASP A 149 0.98 -6.86 16.70
N GLU A 150 0.34 -5.72 16.95
CA GLU A 150 -0.49 -4.96 16.04
C GLU A 150 0.33 -4.60 14.78
N VAL A 151 0.11 -5.35 13.70
CA VAL A 151 0.68 -5.01 12.39
C VAL A 151 -0.08 -3.81 11.82
N PRO A 152 0.58 -2.68 11.50
CA PRO A 152 -0.11 -1.45 11.13
C PRO A 152 -0.85 -1.60 9.79
N TYR A 153 -2.13 -1.25 9.85
CA TYR A 153 -3.22 -1.52 8.90
C TYR A 153 -3.14 -0.74 7.57
N PHE A 154 -1.97 -0.31 7.09
CA PHE A 154 -1.87 0.64 5.97
C PHE A 154 -1.09 0.18 4.73
N GLU A 155 -0.67 -1.08 4.62
CA GLU A 155 0.13 -1.52 3.47
C GLU A 155 -0.22 -2.91 2.93
N ALA A 156 -1.51 -3.18 2.73
CA ALA A 156 -1.95 -4.35 1.96
C ALA A 156 -2.14 -4.02 0.47
N LEU A 157 -1.14 -3.41 -0.16
CA LEU A 157 -0.99 -3.45 -1.62
C LEU A 157 -0.12 -4.67 -1.94
N ALA A 158 -0.74 -5.78 -2.32
CA ALA A 158 -0.01 -6.95 -2.79
C ALA A 158 0.56 -6.68 -4.19
N THR A 159 1.61 -5.86 -4.27
CA THR A 159 2.44 -5.75 -5.47
C THR A 159 3.34 -6.99 -5.49
N MET A 160 2.84 -8.09 -6.05
CA MET A 160 3.68 -9.28 -6.28
C MET A 160 4.45 -9.09 -7.58
N SER A 161 5.75 -8.80 -7.46
CA SER A 161 6.71 -8.91 -8.57
C SER A 161 7.01 -10.40 -8.76
N LEU A 162 6.32 -11.04 -9.69
CA LEU A 162 6.56 -12.43 -10.04
C LEU A 162 7.34 -12.46 -11.35
N HIS A 163 8.62 -12.82 -11.25
CA HIS A 163 9.49 -13.01 -12.42
C HIS A 163 9.12 -14.33 -13.11
N ASN A 164 8.98 -14.29 -14.44
CA ASN A 164 8.65 -15.48 -15.24
C ASN A 164 9.86 -16.42 -15.33
N SER A 165 9.59 -17.72 -15.22
CA SER A 165 10.52 -18.80 -15.58
C SER A 165 10.54 -19.06 -17.07
#